data_AF-J9EBA0-F1
#
_entry.id   AF-J9EBA0-F1
#
_cell.length_a   1.000
_cell.length_b   1.000
_cell.length_c   1.000
_cell.angle_alpha   90.00
_cell.angle_beta   90.00
_cell.angle_gamma   90.00
#
_symmetry.space_group_name_H-M   'P 1'
#
loop_
_entity.id
_entity.type
_entity.pdbx_description
1 polymer ?
#
loop_
_entity_poly.entity_id
_entity_poly.type
_entity_poly.pdbx_seq_one_letter_code
_entity_poly.pdbx_strand_id
1 'polypeptide(L)'
;MSTKKKTPRKGKRGKGKVLVPKWKLFRAKEPLLSVFMWGVNHSISELLHVPPPGLLMPDDFKASIKIKIDNHFFNKDNMPSHFKIKDYCPNVFRNLRDHFGVDQNEYLRSLTYSEPEPEQDQVDKSGSRLFVSHDKKFVIKSMDSEAVAELHSVLRSYHEVHYINKI
;
A
#
# COMPACT_ATOMS: atom_id res chain seq x y z
N MET A 1 -16.58 -2.84 73.83
CA MET A 1 -17.42 -2.82 72.60
C MET A 1 -17.68 -1.35 72.28
N SER A 2 -17.50 -0.76 71.10
CA SER A 2 -17.30 -1.23 69.74
C SER A 2 -16.59 -0.12 68.95
N THR A 3 -15.47 -0.44 68.29
CA THR A 3 -14.73 0.46 67.40
C THR A 3 -15.45 0.59 66.06
N LYS A 4 -15.92 1.80 65.69
CA LYS A 4 -16.51 2.05 64.36
C LYS A 4 -15.43 2.07 63.27
N LYS A 5 -15.37 0.99 62.50
CA LYS A 5 -14.56 0.82 61.27
C LYS A 5 -15.06 1.80 60.19
N LYS A 6 -14.20 2.72 59.71
CA LYS A 6 -14.48 3.53 58.51
C LYS A 6 -14.34 2.65 57.27
N THR A 7 -15.40 2.54 56.46
CA THR A 7 -15.39 1.86 55.16
C THR A 7 -14.71 2.75 54.11
N PRO A 8 -13.86 2.21 53.20
CA PRO A 8 -13.21 3.01 52.18
C PRO A 8 -14.20 3.37 51.07
N ARG A 9 -14.27 4.67 50.74
CA ARG A 9 -15.03 5.18 49.58
C ARG A 9 -14.39 4.64 48.30
N LYS A 10 -15.14 3.81 47.54
CA LYS A 10 -14.77 3.43 46.17
C LYS A 10 -14.76 4.68 45.29
N GLY A 11 -13.56 5.14 44.90
CA GLY A 11 -13.39 6.18 43.90
C GLY A 11 -14.01 5.75 42.57
N LYS A 12 -14.86 6.60 41.99
CA LYS A 12 -15.38 6.41 40.63
C LYS A 12 -14.19 6.40 39.68
N ARG A 13 -13.85 5.23 39.12
CA ARG A 13 -12.94 5.12 37.98
C ARG A 13 -13.60 5.87 36.82
N GLY A 14 -13.09 7.06 36.51
CA GLY A 14 -13.45 7.77 35.29
C GLY A 14 -13.22 6.83 34.11
N LYS A 15 -14.20 6.75 33.21
CA LYS A 15 -14.03 6.02 31.94
C LYS A 15 -12.82 6.63 31.26
N GLY A 16 -11.69 5.91 31.26
CA GLY A 16 -10.49 6.34 30.54
C GLY A 16 -10.91 6.65 29.12
N LYS A 17 -10.53 7.81 28.60
CA LYS A 17 -10.73 8.12 27.18
C LYS A 17 -10.12 6.96 26.41
N VAL A 18 -10.96 6.21 25.70
CA VAL A 18 -10.47 5.16 24.79
C VAL A 18 -9.55 5.89 23.82
N LEU A 19 -8.26 5.60 23.89
CA LEU A 19 -7.29 6.06 22.91
C LEU A 19 -7.67 5.37 21.61
N VAL A 20 -8.49 6.03 20.80
CA VAL A 20 -8.72 5.60 19.42
C VAL A 20 -7.38 5.82 18.72
N PRO A 21 -6.69 4.75 18.28
CA PRO A 21 -5.45 4.95 17.57
C PRO A 21 -5.78 5.75 16.31
N LYS A 22 -5.05 6.84 16.08
CA LYS A 22 -5.13 7.61 14.83
C LYS A 22 -4.44 6.80 13.73
N TRP A 23 -5.04 5.69 13.33
CA TRP A 23 -4.62 4.99 12.13
C TRP A 23 -4.79 5.96 10.95
N LYS A 24 -3.77 6.07 10.10
CA LYS A 24 -3.89 6.82 8.85
C LYS A 24 -4.98 6.14 8.03
N LEU A 25 -6.12 6.81 7.90
CA LEU A 25 -7.25 6.34 7.13
C LEU A 25 -7.03 6.79 5.69
N PHE A 26 -6.82 5.84 4.79
CA PHE A 26 -6.79 6.12 3.35
C PHE A 26 -8.22 6.31 2.87
N ARG A 27 -8.58 7.55 2.55
CA ARG A 27 -9.93 7.94 2.13
C ARG A 27 -9.88 8.38 0.68
N ALA A 28 -10.77 7.82 -0.13
CA ALA A 28 -11.00 8.23 -1.50
C ALA A 28 -12.48 8.16 -1.84
N LYS A 29 -12.88 8.83 -2.91
CA LYS A 29 -14.25 8.78 -3.46
C LYS A 29 -14.59 7.38 -3.96
N GLU A 30 -13.62 6.68 -4.53
CA GLU A 30 -13.75 5.30 -4.96
C GLU A 30 -13.14 4.33 -3.94
N PRO A 31 -13.87 3.30 -3.47
CA PRO A 31 -13.33 2.33 -2.52
C PRO A 31 -12.07 1.60 -3.03
N LEU A 32 -11.95 1.42 -4.34
CA LEU A 32 -10.77 0.83 -4.97
C LEU A 32 -9.50 1.65 -4.71
N LEU A 33 -9.59 2.98 -4.76
CA LEU A 33 -8.46 3.87 -4.51
C LEU A 33 -8.05 3.88 -3.04
N SER A 34 -9.02 3.78 -2.11
CA SER A 34 -8.70 3.59 -0.69
C SER A 34 -7.90 2.30 -0.45
N VAL A 35 -8.32 1.19 -1.08
CA VAL A 35 -7.63 -0.10 -1.01
C VAL A 35 -6.25 -0.03 -1.67
N PHE A 36 -6.13 0.64 -2.81
CA PHE A 36 -4.85 0.86 -3.50
C PHE A 36 -3.86 1.61 -2.59
N MET A 37 -4.26 2.76 -2.04
CA MET A 37 -3.39 3.54 -1.14
C MET A 37 -2.99 2.75 0.10
N TRP A 38 -3.94 2.01 0.70
CA TRP A 38 -3.64 1.13 1.83
C TRP A 38 -2.63 0.04 1.43
N GLY A 39 -2.81 -0.56 0.25
CA GLY A 39 -1.93 -1.59 -0.29
C GLY A 39 -0.50 -1.10 -0.51
N VAL A 40 -0.35 0.04 -1.18
CA VAL A 40 0.96 0.68 -1.36
C VAL A 40 1.61 0.95 0.00
N ASN A 41 0.88 1.54 0.94
CA ASN A 41 1.41 1.80 2.27
C ASN A 41 1.85 0.52 2.98
N HIS A 42 1.04 -0.53 2.94
CA HIS A 42 1.35 -1.80 3.56
C HIS A 42 2.59 -2.44 2.91
N SER A 43 2.60 -2.62 1.58
CA SER A 43 3.72 -3.20 0.84
C SER A 43 5.04 -2.49 1.13
N ILE A 44 5.04 -1.16 1.07
CA ILE A 44 6.24 -0.35 1.33
C ILE A 44 6.68 -0.45 2.79
N SER A 45 5.73 -0.44 3.74
CA SER A 45 6.05 -0.57 5.18
C SER A 45 6.64 -1.94 5.53
N GLU A 46 6.13 -3.02 4.93
CA GLU A 46 6.66 -4.36 5.12
C GLU A 46 8.08 -4.46 4.56
N LEU A 47 8.31 -3.91 3.35
CA LEU A 47 9.63 -3.92 2.72
C LEU A 47 10.70 -3.13 3.47
N LEU A 48 10.34 -2.14 4.30
CA LEU A 48 11.30 -1.44 5.17
C LEU A 48 11.95 -2.36 6.20
N HIS A 49 11.26 -3.43 6.62
CA HIS A 49 11.77 -4.39 7.59
C HIS A 49 12.54 -5.53 6.94
N VAL A 50 12.54 -5.61 5.61
CA VAL A 50 13.24 -6.64 4.84
C VAL A 50 14.49 -6.03 4.22
N PRO A 51 15.70 -6.52 4.52
CA PRO A 51 16.91 -5.99 3.90
C PRO A 51 16.84 -6.13 2.36
N PRO A 52 17.33 -5.14 1.59
CA PRO A 52 17.49 -5.27 0.14
C PRO A 52 18.38 -6.48 -0.21
N PRO A 53 17.96 -7.36 -1.15
CA PRO A 53 18.82 -8.44 -1.59
C PRO A 53 20.01 -7.87 -2.36
N GLY A 54 21.20 -8.44 -2.18
CA GLY A 54 22.39 -8.06 -2.94
C GLY A 54 22.32 -8.45 -4.42
N LEU A 55 21.58 -9.52 -4.74
CA LEU A 55 21.30 -9.99 -6.09
C LEU A 55 19.87 -10.53 -6.17
N LEU A 56 19.14 -10.21 -7.24
CA LEU A 56 17.81 -10.79 -7.49
C LEU A 56 17.95 -12.21 -8.03
N MET A 57 17.20 -13.14 -7.45
CA MET A 57 17.14 -14.53 -7.86
C MET A 57 15.99 -14.75 -8.86
N PRO A 58 16.02 -15.82 -9.68
CA PRO A 58 14.93 -16.12 -10.61
C PRO A 58 13.54 -16.20 -9.96
N ASP A 59 13.47 -16.60 -8.68
CA ASP A 59 12.22 -16.69 -7.93
C ASP A 59 11.65 -15.32 -7.55
N ASP A 60 12.46 -14.27 -7.44
CA ASP A 60 11.98 -12.90 -7.18
C ASP A 60 11.05 -12.41 -8.31
N PHE A 61 11.29 -12.86 -9.55
CA PHE A 61 10.47 -12.57 -10.73
C PHE A 61 9.16 -13.36 -10.79
N LYS A 62 8.96 -14.31 -9.87
CA LYS A 62 7.72 -15.10 -9.70
C LYS A 62 7.05 -14.86 -8.35
N ALA A 63 7.75 -14.19 -7.43
CA ALA A 63 7.27 -13.92 -6.08
C ALA A 63 5.99 -13.07 -6.11
N SER A 64 5.08 -13.34 -5.17
CA SER A 64 3.95 -12.46 -4.90
C SER A 64 3.54 -12.54 -3.44
N ILE A 65 3.08 -11.42 -2.90
CA ILE A 65 2.52 -11.33 -1.55
C ILE A 65 1.02 -11.14 -1.69
N LYS A 66 0.23 -11.97 -1.01
CA LYS A 66 -1.23 -11.89 -1.01
C LYS A 66 -1.72 -11.59 0.40
N ILE A 67 -2.53 -10.55 0.53
CA ILE A 67 -3.12 -10.14 1.81
C ILE A 67 -4.62 -10.13 1.66
N LYS A 68 -5.32 -10.68 2.66
CA LYS A 68 -6.77 -10.63 2.77
C LYS A 68 -7.11 -9.89 4.05
N ILE A 69 -7.90 -8.83 3.93
CA ILE A 69 -8.41 -8.06 5.07
C ILE A 69 -9.90 -8.38 5.22
N ASP A 70 -10.27 -8.79 6.43
CA ASP A 70 -11.64 -9.07 6.85
C ASP A 70 -11.92 -8.31 8.15
N ASN A 71 -12.40 -7.08 8.01
CA ASN A 71 -12.68 -6.18 9.12
C ASN A 71 -14.14 -6.31 9.59
N HIS A 72 -14.35 -6.62 10.88
CA HIS A 72 -15.68 -6.68 11.47
C HIS A 72 -16.07 -5.33 12.10
N PHE A 73 -17.00 -4.60 11.48
CA PHE A 73 -17.51 -3.28 11.95
C PHE A 73 -16.45 -2.19 12.17
N PHE A 74 -15.32 -2.25 11.47
CA PHE A 74 -14.28 -1.22 11.51
C PHE A 74 -14.26 -0.42 10.20
N ASN A 75 -14.33 0.91 10.32
CA ASN A 75 -14.04 1.87 9.24
C ASN A 75 -14.89 1.74 7.95
N LYS A 76 -16.17 1.39 8.06
CA LYS A 76 -17.07 1.10 6.91
C LYS A 76 -17.22 2.27 5.93
N ASP A 77 -17.16 3.50 6.40
CA ASP A 77 -17.41 4.67 5.54
C ASP A 77 -16.22 5.03 4.64
N ASN A 78 -15.02 4.50 4.92
CA ASN A 78 -13.79 4.95 4.27
C ASN A 78 -13.02 3.83 3.54
N MET A 79 -13.17 2.58 3.99
CA MET A 79 -12.59 1.41 3.32
C MET A 79 -13.58 0.25 3.29
N PRO A 80 -13.57 -0.57 2.24
CA PRO A 80 -14.30 -1.84 2.23
C PRO A 80 -13.94 -2.68 3.46
N SER A 81 -14.94 -3.33 4.08
CA SER A 81 -14.69 -4.27 5.17
C SER A 81 -13.95 -5.53 4.71
N HIS A 82 -14.09 -5.90 3.44
CA HIS A 82 -13.49 -7.10 2.88
C HIS A 82 -12.78 -6.75 1.57
N PHE A 83 -11.48 -6.97 1.51
CA PHE A 83 -10.72 -6.79 0.29
C PHE A 83 -9.46 -7.67 0.28
N LYS A 84 -8.91 -7.87 -0.91
CA LYS A 84 -7.67 -8.61 -1.13
C LYS A 84 -6.70 -7.75 -1.92
N ILE A 85 -5.44 -7.86 -1.59
CA ILE A 85 -4.34 -7.23 -2.32
C ILE A 85 -3.36 -8.31 -2.71
N LYS A 86 -2.80 -8.16 -3.91
CA LYS A 86 -1.69 -8.96 -4.38
C LYS A 86 -0.60 -8.02 -4.89
N ASP A 87 0.56 -8.12 -4.28
CA ASP A 87 1.77 -7.41 -4.69
C ASP A 87 2.66 -8.39 -5.46
N TYR A 88 3.12 -7.99 -6.64
CA TYR A 88 3.86 -8.83 -7.57
C TYR A 88 5.34 -8.44 -7.57
N CYS A 89 6.22 -9.43 -7.52
CA CYS A 89 7.67 -9.25 -7.62
C CYS A 89 8.22 -8.10 -6.76
N PRO A 90 7.90 -8.05 -5.45
CA PRO A 90 8.12 -6.85 -4.63
C PRO A 90 9.59 -6.41 -4.59
N ASN A 91 10.54 -7.37 -4.56
CA ASN A 91 11.97 -7.09 -4.62
C ASN A 91 12.43 -6.56 -5.98
N VAL A 92 11.85 -7.06 -7.07
CA VAL A 92 12.17 -6.61 -8.43
C VAL A 92 11.73 -5.16 -8.60
N PHE A 93 10.49 -4.83 -8.21
CA PHE A 93 10.01 -3.44 -8.28
C PHE A 93 10.67 -2.52 -7.26
N ARG A 94 11.09 -3.03 -6.08
CA ARG A 94 11.94 -2.28 -5.15
C ARG A 94 13.24 -1.88 -5.82
N ASN A 95 13.93 -2.85 -6.42
CA ASN A 95 15.15 -2.59 -7.15
C ASN A 95 14.85 -1.59 -8.27
N LEU A 96 13.93 -1.85 -9.21
CA LEU A 96 13.59 -0.91 -10.29
C LEU A 96 13.39 0.54 -9.82
N ARG A 97 12.67 0.77 -8.71
CA ARG A 97 12.53 2.11 -8.12
C ARG A 97 13.88 2.75 -7.76
N ASP A 98 14.75 2.02 -7.07
CA ASP A 98 16.08 2.51 -6.69
C ASP A 98 16.91 2.92 -7.91
N HIS A 99 16.89 2.13 -9.00
CA HIS A 99 17.64 2.47 -10.23
C HIS A 99 17.09 3.66 -10.98
N PHE A 100 15.78 3.88 -10.94
CA PHE A 100 15.18 5.10 -11.48
C PHE A 100 15.29 6.30 -10.51
N GLY A 101 16.00 6.15 -9.39
CA GLY A 101 16.20 7.22 -8.41
C GLY A 101 14.92 7.59 -7.66
N VAL A 102 13.96 6.67 -7.56
CA VAL A 102 12.69 6.88 -6.87
C VAL A 102 12.85 6.51 -5.40
N ASP A 103 12.97 7.51 -4.53
CA ASP A 103 13.01 7.31 -3.09
C ASP A 103 11.71 6.67 -2.58
N GLN A 104 11.85 5.73 -1.65
CA GLN A 104 10.73 4.95 -1.12
C GLN A 104 9.74 5.82 -0.32
N ASN A 105 10.22 6.82 0.44
CA ASN A 105 9.34 7.72 1.20
C ASN A 105 8.63 8.70 0.28
N GLU A 106 9.30 9.18 -0.77
CA GLU A 106 8.70 9.96 -1.83
C GLU A 106 7.60 9.17 -2.55
N TYR A 107 7.90 7.96 -3.02
CA TYR A 107 6.93 7.07 -3.66
C TYR A 107 5.68 6.85 -2.79
N LEU A 108 5.90 6.56 -1.51
CA LEU A 108 4.83 6.38 -0.53
C LEU A 108 4.00 7.66 -0.35
N ARG A 109 4.65 8.82 -0.25
CA ARG A 109 3.97 10.11 -0.09
C ARG A 109 3.15 10.44 -1.33
N SER A 110 3.73 10.37 -2.52
CA SER A 110 3.06 10.69 -3.78
C SER A 110 1.79 9.88 -3.98
N LEU A 111 1.85 8.57 -3.70
CA LEU A 111 0.75 7.64 -3.93
C LEU A 111 -0.27 7.53 -2.80
N THR A 112 0.02 8.00 -1.58
CA THR A 112 -0.87 7.75 -0.41
C THR A 112 -1.19 8.98 0.43
N TYR A 113 -0.63 10.15 0.10
CA TYR A 113 -0.94 11.40 0.80
C TYR A 113 -2.35 11.91 0.47
N SER A 114 -2.72 11.84 -0.81
CA SER A 114 -4.05 12.21 -1.34
C SER A 114 -4.51 11.15 -2.33
N GLU A 115 -5.83 11.06 -2.56
CA GLU A 115 -6.39 10.18 -3.59
C GLU A 115 -5.79 10.53 -4.97
N PRO A 116 -5.37 9.53 -5.78
CA PRO A 116 -5.01 9.77 -7.16
C PRO A 116 -6.20 10.27 -7.97
N GLU A 117 -5.98 11.24 -8.85
CA GLU A 117 -7.02 11.86 -9.66
C GLU A 117 -7.11 11.18 -11.03
N PRO A 118 -8.31 10.98 -11.61
CA PRO A 118 -8.44 10.46 -12.97
C PRO A 118 -7.73 11.37 -13.97
N GLU A 119 -6.96 10.78 -14.89
CA GLU A 119 -6.31 11.53 -15.96
C GLU A 119 -7.38 11.98 -16.98
N GLN A 120 -7.77 13.25 -16.92
CA GLN A 120 -8.88 13.79 -17.73
C GLN A 120 -8.53 14.03 -19.20
N ASP A 121 -7.23 14.16 -19.53
CA ASP A 121 -6.78 14.58 -20.87
C ASP A 121 -6.21 13.42 -21.73
N GLN A 122 -6.11 12.21 -21.17
CA GLN A 122 -5.68 11.02 -21.91
C GLN A 122 -6.76 9.95 -21.90
N VAL A 123 -7.60 9.95 -22.94
CA VAL A 123 -8.30 8.73 -23.33
C VAL A 123 -7.24 7.74 -23.79
N ASP A 124 -6.83 6.84 -22.90
CA ASP A 124 -5.98 5.73 -23.29
C ASP A 124 -6.68 4.96 -24.41
N LYS A 125 -5.99 4.78 -25.55
CA LYS A 125 -6.52 4.07 -26.72
C LYS A 125 -6.87 2.62 -26.40
N SER A 126 -6.39 2.08 -25.28
CA SER A 126 -6.68 0.73 -24.80
C SER A 126 -7.92 0.61 -23.91
N GLY A 127 -8.65 1.71 -23.62
CA GLY A 127 -9.82 1.68 -22.74
C GLY A 127 -9.50 1.46 -21.26
N SER A 128 -8.24 1.60 -20.87
CA SER A 128 -7.83 1.46 -19.47
C SER A 128 -8.07 2.76 -18.67
N ARG A 129 -8.34 2.63 -17.37
CA ARG A 129 -8.44 3.78 -16.45
C ARG A 129 -7.04 4.23 -16.05
N LEU A 130 -6.77 5.52 -16.26
CA LEU A 130 -5.56 6.18 -15.83
C LEU A 130 -5.86 7.12 -14.66
N PHE A 131 -5.00 7.10 -13.66
CA PHE A 131 -4.99 8.05 -12.56
C PHE A 131 -3.58 8.63 -12.42
N VAL A 132 -3.47 9.81 -11.85
CA VAL A 132 -2.20 10.48 -11.60
C VAL A 132 -2.09 10.86 -10.13
N SER A 133 -0.89 10.72 -9.58
CA SER A 133 -0.60 11.14 -8.20
C SER A 133 -0.79 12.65 -8.06
N HIS A 134 -1.15 13.12 -6.86
CA HIS A 134 -1.42 14.54 -6.61
C HIS A 134 -0.25 15.49 -6.97
N ASP A 135 0.98 14.98 -6.95
CA ASP A 135 2.21 15.70 -7.31
C ASP A 135 2.66 15.45 -8.76
N LYS A 136 1.85 14.75 -9.55
CA LYS A 136 2.05 14.46 -10.97
C LYS A 136 3.32 13.67 -11.30
N LYS A 137 3.89 12.97 -10.31
CA LYS A 137 5.11 12.16 -10.49
C LYS A 137 4.83 10.75 -10.97
N PHE A 138 3.65 10.20 -10.66
CA PHE A 138 3.31 8.82 -10.97
C PHE A 138 1.97 8.72 -11.68
N VAL A 139 1.92 7.82 -12.66
CA VAL A 139 0.69 7.39 -13.33
C VAL A 139 0.33 6.00 -12.82
N ILE A 140 -0.93 5.81 -12.44
CA ILE A 140 -1.52 4.53 -12.04
C ILE A 140 -2.45 4.10 -13.17
N LYS A 141 -2.11 2.99 -13.81
CA LYS A 141 -2.86 2.42 -14.93
C LYS A 141 -3.56 1.15 -14.51
N SER A 142 -4.86 1.03 -14.80
CA SER A 142 -5.56 -0.25 -14.65
C SER A 142 -5.11 -1.21 -15.75
N MET A 143 -4.86 -2.47 -15.41
CA MET A 143 -4.47 -3.51 -16.36
C MET A 143 -5.40 -4.72 -16.20
N ASP A 144 -5.74 -5.37 -17.31
CA ASP A 144 -6.40 -6.67 -17.27
C ASP A 144 -5.38 -7.79 -16.96
N SER A 145 -5.87 -9.01 -16.80
CA SER A 145 -5.02 -10.16 -16.47
C SER A 145 -4.04 -10.55 -17.59
N GLU A 146 -4.38 -10.27 -18.85
CA GLU A 146 -3.52 -10.60 -19.99
C GLU A 146 -2.33 -9.65 -20.05
N ALA A 147 -2.58 -8.35 -19.92
CA ALA A 147 -1.53 -7.32 -19.83
C ALA A 147 -0.62 -7.54 -18.60
N VAL A 148 -1.16 -8.00 -17.48
CA VAL A 148 -0.34 -8.39 -16.31
C VAL A 148 0.53 -9.61 -16.62
N ALA A 149 0.01 -10.62 -17.32
CA ALA A 149 0.79 -11.79 -17.72
C ALA A 149 1.90 -11.42 -18.72
N GLU A 150 1.60 -10.53 -19.68
CA GLU A 150 2.58 -9.99 -20.62
C GLU A 150 3.69 -9.23 -19.88
N LEU A 151 3.34 -8.33 -18.95
CA LEU A 151 4.30 -7.62 -18.11
C LEU A 151 5.23 -8.59 -17.37
N HIS A 152 4.67 -9.66 -16.78
CA HIS A 152 5.47 -10.70 -16.13
C HIS A 152 6.42 -11.43 -17.10
N SER A 153 6.01 -11.65 -18.35
CA SER A 153 6.84 -12.34 -19.33
C SER A 153 8.06 -11.53 -19.75
N VAL A 154 7.94 -10.19 -19.80
CA VAL A 154 9.03 -9.28 -20.20
C VAL A 154 9.82 -8.73 -19.01
N LEU A 155 9.32 -8.84 -17.77
CA LEU A 155 9.90 -8.19 -16.58
C LEU A 155 11.38 -8.53 -16.36
N ARG A 156 11.75 -9.80 -16.58
CA ARG A 156 13.14 -10.25 -16.44
C ARG A 156 14.04 -9.58 -17.47
N SER A 157 13.69 -9.65 -18.75
CA SER A 157 14.46 -9.02 -19.82
C SER A 157 14.53 -7.50 -19.64
N TYR A 158 13.44 -6.87 -19.19
CA TYR A 158 13.41 -5.44 -18.88
C TYR A 158 14.40 -5.08 -17.77
N HIS A 159 14.40 -5.85 -16.68
CA HIS A 159 15.36 -5.67 -15.60
C HIS A 159 16.80 -5.84 -16.09
N GLU A 160 17.11 -6.93 -16.80
CA GLU A 160 18.44 -7.23 -17.33
C GLU A 160 18.96 -6.11 -18.26
N VAL A 161 18.12 -5.59 -19.16
CA VAL A 161 18.50 -4.50 -20.08
C VAL A 161 18.87 -3.22 -19.32
N HIS A 162 18.09 -2.86 -18.31
CA HIS A 162 18.31 -1.60 -17.59
C HIS A 162 19.40 -1.70 -16.52
N TYR A 163 19.59 -2.87 -15.91
CA TYR A 163 20.53 -3.06 -14.81
C TYR A 163 21.89 -3.59 -15.19
N ILE A 164 21.96 -4.53 -16.14
CA ILE A 164 23.20 -5.26 -16.44
C ILE A 164 24.01 -4.51 -17.49
N ASN A 165 23.37 -3.89 -18.48
CA ASN A 165 24.07 -3.23 -19.60
C ASN A 165 24.56 -1.80 -19.29
N LYS A 166 24.60 -1.40 -18.01
CA LYS A 166 25.11 -0.09 -17.56
C LYS A 166 26.32 -0.18 -16.62
N ILE A 167 26.82 -1.40 -16.38
CA ILE A 167 28.13 -1.67 -15.74
C ILE A 167 29.13 -2.02 -16.84
#